data_AF-A0A0G4FHM3-F1
#
_entry.id   AF-A0A0G4FHM3-F1
#
_cell.length_a   1.000
_cell.length_b   1.000
_cell.length_c   1.000
_cell.angle_alpha   90.00
_cell.angle_beta   90.00
_cell.angle_gamma   90.00
#
_symmetry.space_group_name_H-M   'P 1'
#
loop_
_entity.id
_entity.type
_entity.pdbx_description
1 polymer ?
#
loop_
_entity_poly.entity_id
_entity_poly.type
_entity_poly.pdbx_seq_one_letter_code
_entity_poly.pdbx_strand_id
1 'polypeptide(L)'
;GNCQLPVRLTAADLHQYPNKTAYSAAPRVLAQLKMVGPHIHFGDGETFQLFHHGNILRAIKDEYGFDIDIDPPLPPIHPYQQHRQPHDPPVRSRIAYHLPEGWQSMGAGDYSSVSSFVKTIVIGHFNGTHQINCTSRPVSRHVDNHRLHTIVTQSPHTPVEECITTTSYLPLVGLRRSLVLTDACQSFVAWIAVTDVANIGQPSMAQQQGRECSATLISVLCCHSFGVRVWVMTTESAVSGVGGAFKDRFPVTTRLARAVLGAVNSAILSDGAPEPGQQPQDDSDEDSDNDDLDGDDDFDGDDDDMEDDWEDFDDEDDEDDDDEGSGGGEAAAASASASASASVSWAAS
;
A
#
# COMPACT_ATOMS: atom_id res chain seq x y z
N GLY A 1 22.55 21.70 17.67
CA GLY A 1 23.38 21.90 18.88
C GLY A 1 24.75 21.34 18.60
N ASN A 2 25.81 21.86 19.22
CA ASN A 2 27.17 21.35 18.99
C ASN A 2 27.44 20.20 19.98
N CYS A 3 27.07 18.97 19.59
CA CYS A 3 27.28 17.80 20.44
C CYS A 3 28.66 17.19 20.16
N GLN A 4 29.51 17.13 21.18
CA GLN A 4 30.72 16.29 21.16
C GLN A 4 30.34 14.85 21.50
N LEU A 5 30.74 13.92 20.63
CA LEU A 5 30.59 12.49 20.86
C LEU A 5 31.65 11.96 21.85
N PRO A 6 31.34 10.89 22.63
CA PRO A 6 30.15 10.04 22.55
C PRO A 6 28.91 10.60 23.29
N VAL A 7 27.72 10.48 22.68
CA VAL A 7 26.44 10.86 23.29
C VAL A 7 26.06 9.82 24.36
N ARG A 8 25.94 10.26 25.60
CA ARG A 8 25.40 9.45 26.70
C ARG A 8 23.92 9.80 26.84
N LEU A 9 23.04 8.82 26.65
CA LEU A 9 21.64 8.94 27.04
C LEU A 9 21.58 9.13 28.55
N THR A 10 21.05 10.25 28.99
CA THR A 10 20.88 10.58 30.39
C THR A 10 19.43 10.35 30.81
N ALA A 11 19.18 10.19 32.11
CA ALA A 11 17.82 10.14 32.63
C ALA A 11 17.00 11.38 32.20
N ALA A 12 17.64 12.53 32.00
CA ALA A 12 16.99 13.77 31.52
C ALA A 12 16.37 13.62 30.12
N ASP A 13 16.98 12.82 29.24
CA ASP A 13 16.45 12.57 27.89
C ASP A 13 15.18 11.70 27.94
N LEU A 14 15.11 10.78 28.91
CA LEU A 14 13.92 9.97 29.20
C LEU A 14 12.82 10.79 29.87
N HIS A 15 13.17 11.82 30.65
CA HIS A 15 12.22 12.73 31.30
C HIS A 15 11.50 13.68 30.33
N GLN A 16 11.91 13.75 29.06
CA GLN A 16 11.12 14.45 28.02
C GLN A 16 9.78 13.75 27.75
N TYR A 17 9.66 12.47 28.14
CA TYR A 17 8.41 11.74 28.09
C TYR A 17 7.79 11.71 29.50
N PRO A 18 6.50 12.04 29.65
CA PRO A 18 5.86 12.13 30.97
C PRO A 18 5.81 10.79 31.71
N ASN A 19 5.91 9.66 31.00
CA ASN A 19 6.09 8.33 31.58
C ASN A 19 6.58 7.32 30.52
N LYS A 20 6.96 6.13 30.98
CA LYS A 20 7.41 5.01 30.13
C LYS A 20 6.34 4.54 29.13
N THR A 21 5.06 4.69 29.48
CA THR A 21 3.93 4.36 28.61
C THR A 21 3.84 5.33 27.43
N ALA A 22 4.01 6.64 27.65
CA ALA A 22 4.04 7.66 26.61
C ALA A 22 5.21 7.46 25.64
N TYR A 23 6.36 7.02 26.15
CA TYR A 23 7.49 6.61 25.32
C TYR A 23 7.19 5.36 24.48
N SER A 24 6.49 4.38 25.06
CA SER A 24 6.14 3.12 24.38
C SER A 24 4.94 3.25 23.43
N ALA A 25 4.10 4.26 23.64
CA ALA A 25 2.95 4.61 22.80
C ALA A 25 3.35 5.44 21.57
N ALA A 26 4.53 6.07 21.59
CA ALA A 26 5.13 6.58 20.37
C ALA A 26 5.38 5.38 19.43
N PRO A 27 5.00 5.45 18.14
CA PRO A 27 5.24 4.36 17.21
C PRO A 27 6.72 3.98 17.29
N ARG A 28 7.06 2.70 17.50
CA ARG A 28 8.43 2.29 17.85
C ARG A 28 9.50 2.87 16.92
N VAL A 29 9.18 3.08 15.65
CA VAL A 29 10.02 3.74 14.63
C VAL A 29 10.28 5.22 14.96
N LEU A 30 9.26 5.96 15.41
CA LEU A 30 9.34 7.35 15.86
C LEU A 30 10.07 7.49 17.19
N ALA A 31 9.89 6.56 18.13
CA ALA A 31 10.65 6.53 19.38
C ALA A 31 12.14 6.30 19.11
N GLN A 32 12.47 5.41 18.16
CA GLN A 32 13.84 5.19 17.70
C GLN A 32 14.41 6.40 16.94
N LEU A 33 13.62 7.07 16.10
CA LEU A 33 14.04 8.30 15.41
C LEU A 33 14.28 9.46 16.39
N LYS A 34 13.37 9.65 17.37
CA LYS A 34 13.43 10.73 18.35
C LYS A 34 14.47 10.50 19.44
N MET A 35 14.85 9.26 19.76
CA MET A 35 15.85 8.95 20.78
C MET A 35 17.27 9.42 20.47
N VAL A 36 17.56 9.77 19.21
CA VAL A 36 18.95 10.07 18.79
C VAL A 36 19.23 11.55 18.59
N GLY A 37 18.23 12.38 18.82
CA GLY A 37 18.41 13.80 19.09
C GLY A 37 18.69 14.70 17.87
N PRO A 38 18.41 15.99 18.02
CA PRO A 38 18.42 17.01 16.98
C PRO A 38 19.83 17.39 16.51
N HIS A 39 20.02 17.31 15.19
CA HIS A 39 21.03 17.99 14.37
C HIS A 39 22.43 18.14 15.01
N ILE A 40 23.30 17.14 14.79
CA ILE A 40 24.74 17.33 14.96
C ILE A 40 25.24 18.10 13.74
N HIS A 41 25.80 19.28 13.98
CA HIS A 41 26.32 20.17 12.94
C HIS A 41 27.83 19.97 12.80
N PHE A 42 28.32 19.50 11.65
CA PHE A 42 29.74 19.13 11.47
C PHE A 42 30.64 20.28 10.98
N GLY A 43 30.09 21.48 10.78
CA GLY A 43 30.87 22.70 10.56
C GLY A 43 30.88 23.23 9.12
N ASP A 44 30.08 22.65 8.25
CA ASP A 44 29.91 22.98 6.82
C ASP A 44 28.46 23.35 6.45
N GLY A 45 27.57 23.44 7.44
CA GLY A 45 26.14 23.64 7.22
C GLY A 45 25.37 22.33 7.07
N GLU A 46 26.06 21.17 7.06
CA GLU A 46 25.41 19.87 7.02
C GLU A 46 25.04 19.44 8.44
N THR A 47 23.81 18.97 8.60
CA THR A 47 23.38 18.35 9.85
C THR A 47 23.22 16.85 9.62
N PHE A 48 23.61 16.05 10.60
CA PHE A 48 23.37 14.61 10.54
C PHE A 48 22.56 14.19 11.76
N GLN A 49 21.77 13.15 11.54
CA GLN A 49 21.12 12.40 12.60
C GLN A 49 21.85 11.08 12.75
N LEU A 50 22.29 10.78 13.97
CA LEU A 50 22.92 9.49 14.27
C LEU A 50 21.84 8.47 14.58
N PHE A 51 22.10 7.19 14.35
CA PHE A 51 21.21 6.11 14.77
C PHE A 51 22.03 4.88 15.14
N HIS A 52 21.60 4.20 16.20
CA HIS A 52 22.22 2.96 16.63
C HIS A 52 21.53 1.76 15.96
N HIS A 53 22.28 0.93 15.24
CA HIS A 53 21.79 -0.29 14.61
C HIS A 53 22.68 -1.48 14.99
N GLY A 54 22.19 -2.33 15.90
CA GLY A 54 22.99 -3.42 16.47
C GLY A 54 24.16 -2.87 17.28
N ASN A 55 25.40 -3.12 16.85
CA ASN A 55 26.63 -2.59 17.45
C ASN A 55 27.26 -1.46 16.61
N ILE A 56 26.55 -0.93 15.63
CA ILE A 56 27.07 0.03 14.65
C ILE A 56 26.30 1.35 14.78
N LEU A 57 27.02 2.45 14.88
CA LEU A 57 26.48 3.80 14.80
C LEU A 57 26.45 4.25 13.33
N ARG A 58 25.28 4.61 12.82
CA ARG A 58 25.10 5.15 11.47
C ARG A 58 24.78 6.64 11.56
N ALA A 59 25.21 7.42 10.57
CA ALA A 59 24.83 8.82 10.42
C ALA A 59 24.02 8.98 9.14
N ILE A 60 22.90 9.68 9.20
CA ILE A 60 22.10 10.08 8.04
C ILE A 60 22.28 11.57 7.87
N LYS A 61 22.74 11.98 6.69
CA LYS A 61 22.83 13.37 6.29
C LYS A 61 21.42 13.94 6.13
N ASP A 62 21.14 15.03 6.81
CA ASP A 62 19.95 15.83 6.60
C ASP A 62 20.16 16.66 5.33
N GLU A 63 19.51 16.25 4.25
CA GLU A 63 19.63 16.86 2.95
C GLU A 63 18.30 17.52 2.56
N TYR A 64 18.38 18.75 2.07
CA TYR A 64 17.20 19.48 1.61
C TYR A 64 16.46 18.70 0.52
N GLY A 65 15.15 18.54 0.68
CA GLY A 65 14.32 17.74 -0.23
C GLY A 65 14.15 16.28 0.18
N PHE A 66 14.83 15.82 1.23
CA PHE A 66 14.57 14.50 1.83
C PHE A 66 13.76 14.61 3.13
N ASP A 67 12.97 15.68 3.24
CA ASP A 67 12.05 15.91 4.36
C ASP A 67 10.95 14.83 4.42
N ILE A 68 10.68 14.40 5.66
CA ILE A 68 9.56 13.55 6.02
C ILE A 68 8.74 14.32 7.04
N ASP A 69 7.55 14.75 6.65
CA ASP A 69 6.59 15.41 7.54
C ASP A 69 5.62 14.34 8.05
N ILE A 70 5.64 14.13 9.37
CA ILE A 70 4.84 13.10 10.04
C ILE A 70 3.62 13.77 10.60
N ASP A 71 2.46 13.19 10.29
CA ASP A 71 1.15 13.71 10.68
C ASP A 71 0.84 15.09 10.08
N PRO A 72 1.16 15.34 8.78
CA PRO A 72 1.03 16.65 8.17
C PRO A 72 -0.43 17.14 8.24
N PRO A 73 -0.68 18.46 8.25
CA PRO A 73 -2.02 18.98 8.05
C PRO A 73 -2.48 18.60 6.63
N LEU A 74 -3.56 17.81 6.56
CA LEU A 74 -4.20 17.40 5.31
C LEU A 74 -5.49 18.22 5.09
N PRO A 75 -5.85 18.55 3.83
CA PRO A 75 -7.13 19.18 3.53
C PRO A 75 -8.32 18.35 4.08
N PRO A 76 -9.46 18.98 4.44
CA PRO A 76 -10.62 18.26 4.98
C PRO A 76 -11.18 17.15 4.06
N ILE A 77 -10.98 17.27 2.75
CA ILE A 77 -11.48 16.32 1.72
C ILE A 77 -10.42 15.26 1.40
N HIS A 78 -9.27 15.26 2.09
CA HIS A 78 -8.20 14.31 1.82
C HIS A 78 -8.58 12.89 2.27
N PRO A 79 -8.41 11.84 1.44
CA PRO A 79 -8.87 10.48 1.76
C PRO A 79 -8.27 9.93 3.06
N TYR A 80 -7.00 10.23 3.35
CA TYR A 80 -6.36 9.77 4.58
C TYR A 80 -6.81 10.51 5.85
N GLN A 81 -7.45 11.67 5.71
CA GLN A 81 -7.94 12.41 6.88
C GLN A 81 -9.08 11.65 7.56
N GLN A 82 -9.91 10.93 6.78
CA GLN A 82 -11.01 10.10 7.29
C GLN A 82 -10.54 8.82 7.98
N HIS A 83 -9.31 8.38 7.72
CA HIS A 83 -8.77 7.09 8.17
C HIS A 83 -7.50 7.22 9.01
N ARG A 84 -7.24 8.42 9.53
CA ARG A 84 -6.04 8.75 10.31
C ARG A 84 -5.98 7.92 11.59
N GLN A 85 -4.89 7.18 11.79
CA GLN A 85 -4.63 6.41 13.00
C GLN A 85 -3.64 7.18 13.89
N PRO A 86 -3.94 7.47 15.17
CA PRO A 86 -3.04 8.22 16.05
C PRO A 86 -1.64 7.59 16.22
N HIS A 87 -1.56 6.26 16.15
CA HIS A 87 -0.32 5.48 16.31
C HIS A 87 0.34 5.10 14.97
N ASP A 88 -0.25 5.47 13.84
CA ASP A 88 0.33 5.27 12.51
C ASP A 88 -0.15 6.42 11.60
N PRO A 89 0.23 7.67 11.92
CA PRO A 89 -0.32 8.84 11.26
C PRO A 89 0.15 8.94 9.80
N PRO A 90 -0.57 9.67 8.93
CA PRO A 90 -0.15 9.98 7.57
C PRO A 90 1.25 10.57 7.52
N VAL A 91 1.94 10.35 6.41
CA VAL A 91 3.29 10.89 6.19
C VAL A 91 3.32 11.61 4.86
N ARG A 92 3.94 12.79 4.80
CA ARG A 92 4.30 13.43 3.55
C ARG A 92 5.79 13.28 3.34
N SER A 93 6.20 12.74 2.20
CA SER A 93 7.62 12.59 1.88
C SER A 93 7.90 12.84 0.41
N ARG A 94 9.07 13.41 0.15
CA ARG A 94 9.65 13.60 -1.19
C ARG A 94 10.60 12.48 -1.57
N ILE A 95 10.92 11.57 -0.65
CA ILE A 95 11.91 10.52 -0.88
C ILE A 95 11.31 9.45 -1.81
N ALA A 96 12.00 9.15 -2.89
CA ALA A 96 11.69 8.04 -3.77
C ALA A 96 12.97 7.35 -4.24
N TYR A 97 12.85 6.09 -4.65
CA TYR A 97 13.95 5.36 -5.30
C TYR A 97 13.74 5.35 -6.81
N HIS A 98 14.74 5.78 -7.57
CA HIS A 98 14.75 5.76 -9.02
C HIS A 98 16.04 5.13 -9.53
N LEU A 99 15.97 4.30 -10.58
CA LEU A 99 17.17 3.76 -11.21
C LEU A 99 17.56 4.58 -12.45
N PRO A 100 18.88 4.75 -12.71
CA PRO A 100 20.02 4.22 -11.95
C PRO A 100 20.45 5.08 -10.73
N GLU A 101 19.82 6.22 -10.50
CA GLU A 101 20.35 7.27 -9.62
C GLU A 101 20.24 7.00 -8.12
N GLY A 102 19.46 6.01 -7.70
CA GLY A 102 19.23 5.66 -6.30
C GLY A 102 18.15 6.51 -5.64
N TRP A 103 18.40 6.95 -4.40
CA TRP A 103 17.46 7.77 -3.64
C TRP A 103 17.45 9.20 -4.16
N GLN A 104 16.27 9.71 -4.51
CA GLN A 104 16.07 11.07 -4.99
C GLN A 104 14.97 11.80 -4.23
N SER A 105 15.10 13.12 -4.16
CA SER A 105 14.03 14.04 -3.79
C SER A 105 13.11 14.28 -5.00
N MET A 106 11.93 13.70 -4.97
CA MET A 106 10.86 13.86 -5.96
C MET A 106 9.77 14.83 -5.44
N GLY A 107 8.69 14.99 -6.21
CA GLY A 107 7.50 15.70 -5.74
C GLY A 107 6.93 15.06 -4.47
N ALA A 108 6.48 15.88 -3.52
CA ALA A 108 5.93 15.39 -2.26
C ALA A 108 4.70 14.50 -2.52
N GLY A 109 4.74 13.28 -1.98
CA GLY A 109 3.62 12.35 -1.94
C GLY A 109 3.10 12.21 -0.53
N ASP A 110 1.78 12.12 -0.41
CA ASP A 110 1.11 11.84 0.87
C ASP A 110 0.92 10.32 0.97
N TYR A 111 1.33 9.73 2.08
CA TYR A 111 1.20 8.32 2.41
C TYR A 111 0.13 8.17 3.47
N SER A 112 -0.67 7.12 3.38
CA SER A 112 -1.73 6.88 4.35
C SER A 112 -1.22 6.76 5.78
N SER A 113 0.01 6.28 5.94
CA SER A 113 0.68 6.18 7.23
C SER A 113 2.20 6.05 7.16
N VAL A 114 2.87 6.10 8.32
CA VAL A 114 4.30 5.79 8.47
C VAL A 114 4.60 4.38 7.96
N SER A 115 3.78 3.39 8.33
CA SER A 115 3.94 2.02 7.85
C SER A 115 3.79 1.91 6.33
N SER A 116 2.83 2.63 5.76
CA SER A 116 2.60 2.72 4.32
C SER A 116 3.79 3.36 3.58
N PHE A 117 4.36 4.44 4.13
CA PHE A 117 5.58 5.06 3.61
C PHE A 117 6.73 4.04 3.55
N VAL A 118 7.05 3.38 4.66
CA VAL A 118 8.14 2.40 4.71
C VAL A 118 7.92 1.25 3.71
N LYS A 119 6.72 0.69 3.66
CA LYS A 119 6.38 -0.39 2.72
C LYS A 119 6.53 0.06 1.26
N THR A 120 6.09 1.26 0.92
CA THR A 120 6.21 1.81 -0.44
C THR A 120 7.66 2.04 -0.83
N ILE A 121 8.49 2.53 0.09
CA ILE A 121 9.92 2.69 -0.10
C ILE A 121 10.60 1.35 -0.37
N VAL A 122 10.27 0.30 0.39
CA VAL A 122 10.79 -1.06 0.18
C VAL A 122 10.35 -1.61 -1.18
N ILE A 123 9.06 -1.49 -1.54
CA ILE A 123 8.54 -1.94 -2.83
C ILE A 123 9.19 -1.16 -3.98
N GLY A 124 9.38 0.16 -3.84
CA GLY A 124 10.03 1.00 -4.85
C GLY A 124 11.49 0.62 -5.07
N HIS A 125 12.24 0.37 -4.00
CA HIS A 125 13.61 -0.14 -4.08
C HIS A 125 13.66 -1.51 -4.77
N PHE A 126 12.77 -2.43 -4.38
CA PHE A 126 12.66 -3.74 -5.01
C PHE A 126 12.33 -3.60 -6.51
N ASN A 127 11.44 -2.66 -6.85
CA ASN A 127 11.05 -2.33 -8.21
C ASN A 127 12.19 -1.86 -9.09
N GLY A 128 13.13 -1.09 -8.52
CA GLY A 128 14.34 -0.73 -9.23
C GLY A 128 15.30 -1.91 -9.33
N THR A 129 15.66 -2.49 -8.19
CA THR A 129 16.83 -3.38 -8.10
C THR A 129 16.64 -4.79 -8.64
N HIS A 130 15.41 -5.25 -8.87
CA HIS A 130 15.11 -6.61 -9.30
C HIS A 130 14.49 -6.64 -10.70
N GLN A 131 14.77 -7.72 -11.45
CA GLN A 131 14.05 -7.98 -12.69
C GLN A 131 12.60 -8.33 -12.36
N ILE A 132 11.68 -7.43 -12.72
CA ILE A 132 10.26 -7.61 -12.44
C ILE A 132 9.49 -7.83 -13.72
N ASN A 133 8.67 -8.86 -13.68
CA ASN A 133 7.68 -9.13 -14.70
C ASN A 133 6.40 -8.40 -14.31
N CYS A 134 5.84 -7.66 -15.25
CA CYS A 134 4.67 -6.82 -15.01
C CYS A 134 3.68 -7.00 -16.16
N THR A 135 2.40 -7.17 -15.82
CA THR A 135 1.28 -6.99 -16.75
C THR A 135 0.34 -5.93 -16.20
N SER A 136 -0.33 -5.18 -17.08
CA SER A 136 -1.26 -4.15 -16.64
C SER A 136 -2.45 -4.03 -17.58
N ARG A 137 -3.63 -3.74 -17.03
CA ARG A 137 -4.84 -3.51 -17.81
C ARG A 137 -5.69 -2.40 -17.19
N PRO A 138 -6.28 -1.50 -18.00
CA PRO A 138 -7.36 -0.65 -17.53
C PRO A 138 -8.59 -1.52 -17.27
N VAL A 139 -9.18 -1.38 -16.09
CA VAL A 139 -10.40 -2.08 -15.67
C VAL A 139 -11.41 -1.02 -15.24
N SER A 140 -12.68 -1.24 -15.58
CA SER A 140 -13.75 -0.39 -15.03
C SER A 140 -13.83 -0.59 -13.52
N ARG A 141 -13.93 0.52 -12.79
CA ARG A 141 -14.05 0.55 -11.32
C ARG A 141 -15.21 -0.32 -10.79
N HIS A 142 -16.24 -0.53 -11.60
CA HIS A 142 -17.48 -1.20 -11.21
C HIS A 142 -17.52 -2.68 -11.64
N VAL A 143 -16.43 -3.24 -12.19
CA VAL A 143 -16.33 -4.68 -12.49
C VAL A 143 -16.33 -5.48 -11.19
N ASP A 144 -16.92 -6.69 -11.23
CA ASP A 144 -16.91 -7.68 -10.15
C ASP A 144 -17.53 -7.14 -8.85
N ASN A 145 -18.81 -6.75 -8.90
CA ASN A 145 -19.57 -6.27 -7.75
C ASN A 145 -18.86 -5.13 -7.00
N HIS A 146 -18.28 -4.17 -7.74
CA HIS A 146 -17.58 -3.03 -7.16
C HIS A 146 -16.33 -3.39 -6.33
N ARG A 147 -15.78 -4.61 -6.44
CA ARG A 147 -14.63 -5.04 -5.63
C ARG A 147 -13.43 -4.09 -5.76
N LEU A 148 -13.10 -3.67 -7.00
CA LEU A 148 -12.02 -2.68 -7.22
C LEU A 148 -12.35 -1.32 -6.64
N HIS A 149 -13.62 -0.89 -6.73
CA HIS A 149 -14.07 0.34 -6.09
C HIS A 149 -13.82 0.28 -4.58
N THR A 150 -14.28 -0.79 -3.92
CA THR A 150 -14.09 -1.02 -2.49
C THR A 150 -12.62 -1.05 -2.13
N ILE A 151 -11.76 -1.73 -2.90
CA ILE A 151 -10.31 -1.74 -2.64
C ILE A 151 -9.71 -0.32 -2.67
N VAL A 152 -10.17 0.53 -3.58
CA VAL A 152 -9.67 1.90 -3.74
C VAL A 152 -10.26 2.86 -2.71
N THR A 153 -11.51 2.67 -2.28
CA THR A 153 -12.22 3.60 -1.38
C THR A 153 -12.20 3.21 0.09
N GLN A 154 -12.03 1.93 0.42
CA GLN A 154 -11.93 1.49 1.81
C GLN A 154 -10.70 2.08 2.48
N SER A 155 -10.72 2.11 3.82
CA SER A 155 -9.59 2.57 4.62
C SER A 155 -8.29 1.90 4.16
N PRO A 156 -7.20 2.67 3.98
CA PRO A 156 -5.90 2.12 3.61
C PRO A 156 -5.35 1.15 4.67
N HIS A 157 -5.86 1.24 5.90
CA HIS A 157 -5.52 0.38 7.04
C HIS A 157 -6.34 -0.90 7.10
N THR A 158 -7.47 -0.99 6.38
CA THR A 158 -8.24 -2.22 6.31
C THR A 158 -7.43 -3.26 5.52
N PRO A 159 -7.14 -4.43 6.11
CA PRO A 159 -6.49 -5.51 5.39
C PRO A 159 -7.39 -5.96 4.24
N VAL A 160 -6.78 -6.32 3.11
CA VAL A 160 -7.48 -6.95 2.00
C VAL A 160 -7.30 -8.44 2.16
N GLU A 161 -8.39 -9.19 2.07
CA GLU A 161 -8.36 -10.66 2.10
C GLU A 161 -7.31 -11.21 1.14
N GLU A 162 -6.60 -12.27 1.55
CA GLU A 162 -5.54 -12.92 0.76
C GLU A 162 -4.29 -12.05 0.49
N CYS A 163 -4.18 -10.87 1.10
CA CYS A 163 -2.97 -10.04 1.07
C CYS A 163 -2.22 -10.10 2.40
N ILE A 164 -0.90 -10.19 2.32
CA ILE A 164 -0.03 -10.14 3.50
C ILE A 164 0.02 -8.72 4.06
N THR A 165 0.09 -7.73 3.18
CA THR A 165 0.04 -6.33 3.59
C THR A 165 -0.47 -5.42 2.49
N THR A 166 -1.06 -4.31 2.90
CA THR A 166 -1.47 -3.20 2.04
C THR A 166 -0.57 -2.00 2.27
N THR A 167 -0.45 -1.16 1.24
CA THR A 167 0.13 0.18 1.33
C THR A 167 -0.62 1.11 0.38
N SER A 168 -0.77 2.37 0.76
CA SER A 168 -1.44 3.38 -0.05
C SER A 168 -0.70 4.71 0.01
N TYR A 169 -0.44 5.27 -1.16
CA TYR A 169 0.14 6.59 -1.28
C TYR A 169 -0.55 7.36 -2.41
N LEU A 170 -0.70 8.66 -2.20
CA LEU A 170 -1.30 9.62 -3.11
C LEU A 170 -0.14 10.40 -3.72
N PRO A 171 0.37 9.99 -4.90
CA PRO A 171 1.24 10.85 -5.68
C PRO A 171 0.50 12.13 -6.06
N LEU A 172 1.21 13.07 -6.71
CA LEU A 172 0.60 14.29 -7.28
C LEU A 172 -0.62 14.01 -8.17
N VAL A 173 -0.74 12.79 -8.70
CA VAL A 173 -1.77 12.41 -9.67
C VAL A 173 -2.36 11.04 -9.33
N GLY A 174 -3.55 11.04 -8.74
CA GLY A 174 -4.35 9.83 -8.48
C GLY A 174 -3.95 9.07 -7.21
N LEU A 175 -4.81 8.15 -6.78
CA LEU A 175 -4.55 7.29 -5.63
C LEU A 175 -3.86 6.00 -6.09
N ARG A 176 -2.74 5.63 -5.48
CA ARG A 176 -2.11 4.33 -5.69
C ARG A 176 -2.19 3.48 -4.43
N ARG A 177 -2.75 2.29 -4.56
CA ARG A 177 -2.77 1.25 -3.52
C ARG A 177 -1.98 0.05 -4.00
N SER A 178 -1.07 -0.48 -3.20
CA SER A 178 -0.36 -1.72 -3.49
C SER A 178 -0.76 -2.81 -2.50
N LEU A 179 -1.04 -4.00 -3.01
CA LEU A 179 -1.48 -5.17 -2.29
C LEU A 179 -0.40 -6.25 -2.42
N VAL A 180 0.34 -6.51 -1.35
CA VAL A 180 1.44 -7.49 -1.36
C VAL A 180 0.86 -8.89 -1.12
N LEU A 181 1.15 -9.81 -2.05
CA LEU A 181 0.55 -11.15 -2.11
C LEU A 181 1.40 -12.22 -1.43
N THR A 182 2.68 -11.94 -1.24
CA THR A 182 3.69 -12.92 -0.82
C THR A 182 4.31 -12.49 0.49
N ASP A 183 4.54 -13.44 1.39
CA ASP A 183 5.24 -13.19 2.64
C ASP A 183 6.77 -13.32 2.46
N ALA A 184 7.52 -13.13 3.54
CA ALA A 184 8.97 -13.26 3.55
C ALA A 184 9.46 -14.72 3.48
N CYS A 185 8.58 -15.71 3.60
CA CYS A 185 8.91 -17.13 3.49
C CYS A 185 8.95 -17.60 2.03
N GLN A 186 8.41 -16.82 1.10
CA GLN A 186 8.43 -17.12 -0.32
C GLN A 186 9.74 -16.65 -0.98
N SER A 187 10.23 -17.42 -1.96
CA SER A 187 11.48 -17.14 -2.67
C SER A 187 11.36 -16.03 -3.72
N PHE A 188 10.18 -15.44 -3.87
CA PHE A 188 9.87 -14.37 -4.80
C PHE A 188 8.88 -13.41 -4.16
N VAL A 189 8.73 -12.22 -4.74
CA VAL A 189 7.80 -11.21 -4.26
C VAL A 189 6.78 -10.94 -5.36
N ALA A 190 5.49 -10.95 -5.01
CA ALA A 190 4.43 -10.51 -5.90
C ALA A 190 3.50 -9.51 -5.21
N TRP A 191 3.04 -8.54 -5.99
CA TRP A 191 2.09 -7.53 -5.52
C TRP A 191 1.23 -7.03 -6.67
N ILE A 192 0.07 -6.49 -6.31
CA ILE A 192 -0.85 -5.82 -7.22
C ILE A 192 -0.76 -4.33 -6.94
N ALA A 193 -0.53 -3.50 -7.94
CA ALA A 193 -0.75 -2.07 -7.83
C ALA A 193 -2.10 -1.71 -8.46
N VAL A 194 -2.87 -0.89 -7.77
CA VAL A 194 -4.16 -0.37 -8.21
C VAL A 194 -4.01 1.14 -8.22
N THR A 195 -4.10 1.78 -9.39
CA THR A 195 -4.05 3.23 -9.50
C THR A 195 -5.38 3.74 -10.02
N ASP A 196 -5.98 4.62 -9.23
CA ASP A 196 -7.18 5.34 -9.61
C ASP A 196 -6.79 6.61 -10.36
N VAL A 197 -7.00 6.60 -11.68
CA VAL A 197 -6.64 7.70 -12.58
C VAL A 197 -7.75 8.76 -12.64
N ALA A 198 -8.85 8.56 -11.90
CA ALA A 198 -10.10 9.29 -12.04
C ALA A 198 -10.07 10.80 -11.69
N ASN A 199 -8.92 11.38 -11.36
CA ASN A 199 -8.83 12.80 -10.99
C ASN A 199 -7.59 13.50 -11.55
N ILE A 200 -7.07 13.09 -12.71
CA ILE A 200 -6.23 14.01 -13.50
C ILE A 200 -7.19 15.05 -14.06
N GLY A 201 -7.33 16.16 -13.33
CA GLY A 201 -8.51 17.02 -13.36
C GLY A 201 -9.09 17.30 -14.75
N GLN A 202 -10.41 17.33 -14.80
CA GLN A 202 -11.02 18.46 -15.48
C GLN A 202 -10.33 19.72 -14.93
N PRO A 203 -9.72 20.56 -15.76
CA PRO A 203 -9.13 21.81 -15.31
C PRO A 203 -10.18 22.55 -14.48
N SER A 204 -9.82 23.00 -13.29
CA SER A 204 -10.75 23.74 -12.44
C SER A 204 -11.29 24.91 -13.27
N MET A 205 -12.60 24.98 -13.44
CA MET A 205 -13.27 26.01 -14.25
C MET A 205 -13.02 27.45 -13.75
N ALA A 206 -12.28 27.62 -12.65
CA ALA A 206 -11.93 28.91 -12.07
C ALA A 206 -10.86 29.70 -12.86
N GLN A 207 -10.24 29.15 -13.92
CA GLN A 207 -9.24 29.88 -14.72
C GLN A 207 -9.50 29.84 -16.24
N GLN A 208 -10.75 29.68 -16.66
CA GLN A 208 -11.12 29.66 -18.08
C GLN A 208 -12.24 30.66 -18.42
N GLN A 209 -12.30 31.77 -17.69
CA GLN A 209 -13.19 32.87 -18.00
C GLN A 209 -12.53 33.78 -19.05
N GLY A 210 -12.58 33.39 -20.33
CA GLY A 210 -12.17 34.28 -21.42
C GLY A 210 -11.79 33.69 -22.77
N ARG A 211 -11.78 32.36 -22.96
CA ARG A 211 -11.63 31.77 -24.30
C ARG A 211 -12.74 30.75 -24.54
N GLU A 212 -13.53 31.02 -25.57
CA GLU A 212 -14.53 30.11 -26.14
C GLU A 212 -13.84 28.83 -26.59
N CYS A 213 -13.73 27.85 -25.70
CA CYS A 213 -13.36 26.49 -26.07
C CYS A 213 -14.55 25.85 -26.76
N SER A 214 -14.41 25.63 -28.06
CA SER A 214 -15.37 24.94 -28.93
C SER A 214 -15.93 23.67 -28.25
N ALA A 215 -17.26 23.59 -28.15
CA ALA A 215 -18.00 22.53 -27.48
C ALA A 215 -17.68 21.10 -28.00
N THR A 216 -17.06 20.97 -29.17
CA THR A 216 -16.65 19.69 -29.77
C THR A 216 -15.43 19.06 -29.07
N LEU A 217 -14.59 19.85 -28.37
CA LEU A 217 -13.43 19.32 -27.62
C LEU A 217 -13.79 18.81 -26.22
N ILE A 218 -14.90 19.27 -25.64
CA ILE A 218 -15.37 18.85 -24.31
C ILE A 218 -16.06 17.48 -24.37
N SER A 219 -16.74 17.16 -25.48
CA SER A 219 -17.38 15.84 -25.68
C SER A 219 -16.38 14.68 -25.78
N VAL A 220 -15.18 14.93 -26.32
CA VAL A 220 -14.09 13.91 -26.41
C VAL A 220 -13.39 13.71 -25.07
N LEU A 221 -13.38 14.71 -24.18
CA LEU A 221 -12.90 14.59 -22.79
C LEU A 221 -13.96 14.03 -21.82
N CYS A 222 -15.25 14.13 -22.16
CA CYS A 222 -16.36 13.56 -21.40
C CYS A 222 -16.65 12.08 -21.75
N CYS A 223 -15.87 11.42 -22.60
CA CYS A 223 -16.00 9.97 -22.83
C CYS A 223 -15.34 9.16 -21.70
N HIS A 224 -16.02 9.12 -20.56
CA HIS A 224 -16.34 7.93 -19.78
C HIS A 224 -15.40 6.71 -19.90
N SER A 225 -14.29 6.75 -19.17
CA SER A 225 -13.96 5.61 -18.33
C SER A 225 -13.18 6.09 -17.11
N PHE A 226 -13.90 6.14 -15.99
CA PHE A 226 -13.37 6.11 -14.62
C PHE A 226 -12.62 4.77 -14.41
N GLY A 227 -11.54 4.61 -15.17
CA GLY A 227 -10.77 3.40 -15.25
C GLY A 227 -9.80 3.36 -14.09
N VAL A 228 -9.83 2.26 -13.36
CA VAL A 228 -8.76 1.88 -12.46
C VAL A 228 -7.75 1.11 -13.30
N ARG A 229 -6.48 1.50 -13.25
CA ARG A 229 -5.43 0.69 -13.86
C ARG A 229 -4.94 -0.30 -12.82
N VAL A 230 -4.91 -1.57 -13.18
CA VAL A 230 -4.42 -2.65 -12.31
C VAL A 230 -3.14 -3.18 -12.93
N TRP A 231 -2.08 -3.28 -12.13
CA TRP A 231 -0.82 -3.92 -12.48
C TRP A 231 -0.60 -5.12 -11.58
N VAL A 232 -0.16 -6.22 -12.17
CA VAL A 232 0.32 -7.40 -11.44
C VAL A 232 1.82 -7.49 -11.66
N MET A 233 2.59 -7.39 -10.58
CA MET A 233 4.04 -7.43 -10.59
C MET A 233 4.56 -8.66 -9.85
N THR A 234 5.63 -9.26 -10.37
CA THR A 234 6.25 -10.42 -9.74
C THR A 234 7.72 -10.59 -10.09
N THR A 235 8.49 -11.17 -9.15
CA THR A 235 9.83 -11.72 -9.40
C THR A 235 9.86 -13.25 -9.51
N GLU A 236 8.68 -13.88 -9.61
CA GLU A 236 8.56 -15.30 -9.94
C GLU A 236 9.34 -15.59 -11.24
N SER A 237 10.14 -16.65 -11.23
CA SER A 237 10.88 -17.07 -12.41
C SER A 237 9.92 -17.60 -13.47
N ALA A 238 10.06 -17.13 -14.71
CA ALA A 238 9.20 -17.56 -15.80
C ALA A 238 9.35 -19.07 -16.05
N VAL A 239 8.24 -19.79 -16.09
CA VAL A 239 8.23 -21.18 -16.53
C VAL A 239 8.70 -21.24 -18.00
N SER A 240 9.69 -22.08 -18.29
CA SER A 240 10.23 -22.23 -19.65
C SER A 240 9.36 -23.17 -20.49
N GLY A 241 9.20 -22.88 -21.78
CA GLY A 241 8.51 -23.76 -22.73
C GLY A 241 6.97 -23.75 -22.65
N VAL A 242 6.38 -22.83 -21.88
CA VAL A 242 4.93 -22.58 -21.84
C VAL A 242 4.58 -21.33 -22.67
N GLY A 243 3.30 -21.13 -22.97
CA GLY A 243 2.82 -20.02 -23.79
C GLY A 243 3.27 -18.63 -23.32
N GLY A 244 3.13 -17.62 -24.19
CA GLY A 244 3.58 -16.25 -23.90
C GLY A 244 2.75 -15.51 -22.85
N ALA A 245 1.56 -16.01 -22.51
CA ALA A 245 0.64 -15.35 -21.59
C ALA A 245 1.22 -15.28 -20.17
N PHE A 246 0.95 -14.17 -19.47
CA PHE A 246 1.41 -13.96 -18.10
C PHE A 246 1.01 -15.11 -17.16
N LYS A 247 -0.22 -15.60 -17.29
CA LYS A 247 -0.75 -16.70 -16.46
C LYS A 247 0.01 -18.02 -16.59
N ASP A 248 0.56 -18.28 -17.76
CA ASP A 248 1.27 -19.52 -18.03
C ASP A 248 2.71 -19.42 -17.51
N ARG A 249 3.34 -18.26 -17.67
CA ARG A 249 4.71 -17.99 -17.23
C ARG A 249 4.84 -17.84 -15.71
N PHE A 250 3.82 -17.32 -15.03
CA PHE A 250 3.84 -17.00 -13.59
C PHE A 250 2.61 -17.59 -12.87
N PRO A 251 2.51 -18.93 -12.76
CA PRO A 251 1.32 -19.59 -12.26
C PRO A 251 1.06 -19.36 -10.77
N VAL A 252 2.09 -19.16 -9.95
CA VAL A 252 1.90 -18.91 -8.50
C VAL A 252 1.34 -17.51 -8.29
N THR A 253 1.96 -16.49 -8.89
CA THR A 253 1.49 -15.10 -8.89
C THR A 253 0.06 -15.00 -9.39
N THR A 254 -0.26 -15.69 -10.48
CA THR A 254 -1.60 -15.71 -11.07
C THR A 254 -2.65 -16.24 -10.13
N ARG A 255 -2.33 -17.30 -9.38
CA ARG A 255 -3.23 -17.90 -8.39
C ARG A 255 -3.50 -16.95 -7.24
N LEU A 256 -2.45 -16.34 -6.70
CA LEU A 256 -2.56 -15.35 -5.62
C LEU A 256 -3.37 -14.12 -6.10
N ALA A 257 -3.05 -13.59 -7.27
CA ALA A 257 -3.79 -12.46 -7.85
C ALA A 257 -5.25 -12.80 -8.10
N ARG A 258 -5.57 -14.05 -8.47
CA ARG A 258 -6.97 -14.51 -8.61
C ARG A 258 -7.72 -14.45 -7.29
N ALA A 259 -7.09 -14.86 -6.20
CA ALA A 259 -7.72 -14.85 -4.88
C ALA A 259 -8.08 -13.40 -4.48
N VAL A 260 -7.17 -12.45 -4.72
CA VAL A 260 -7.36 -11.02 -4.38
C VAL A 260 -8.26 -10.25 -5.35
N LEU A 261 -8.30 -10.62 -6.64
CA LEU A 261 -9.03 -9.86 -7.65
C LEU A 261 -10.33 -10.53 -8.11
N GLY A 262 -10.54 -11.81 -7.82
CA GLY A 262 -11.77 -12.52 -8.19
C GLY A 262 -11.98 -12.58 -9.69
N ALA A 263 -13.20 -12.24 -10.15
CA ALA A 263 -13.56 -12.31 -11.56
C ALA A 263 -12.82 -11.26 -12.42
N VAL A 264 -12.36 -10.16 -11.81
CA VAL A 264 -11.51 -9.15 -12.47
C VAL A 264 -10.26 -9.78 -13.09
N ASN A 265 -9.74 -10.84 -12.45
CA ASN A 265 -8.49 -11.47 -12.85
C ASN A 265 -8.54 -12.08 -14.26
N SER A 266 -9.71 -12.58 -14.69
CA SER A 266 -9.90 -13.17 -16.01
C SER A 266 -9.64 -12.17 -17.14
N ALA A 267 -9.98 -10.89 -16.92
CA ALA A 267 -9.72 -9.83 -17.88
C ALA A 267 -8.23 -9.45 -17.92
N ILE A 268 -7.54 -9.40 -16.78
CA ILE A 268 -6.15 -8.94 -16.70
C ILE A 268 -5.18 -9.98 -17.27
N LEU A 269 -5.39 -11.26 -16.95
CA LEU A 269 -4.41 -12.32 -17.23
C LEU A 269 -4.61 -13.04 -18.56
N SER A 270 -5.69 -12.75 -19.26
CA SER A 270 -5.92 -13.25 -20.62
C SER A 270 -5.28 -12.27 -21.60
N ASP A 271 -3.99 -12.44 -21.88
CA ASP A 271 -3.19 -11.71 -22.89
C ASP A 271 -3.65 -11.96 -24.34
N GLY A 272 -4.92 -12.36 -24.55
CA GLY A 272 -5.44 -12.81 -25.84
C GLY A 272 -6.88 -12.41 -26.08
N ALA A 273 -7.30 -11.22 -25.64
CA ALA A 273 -8.54 -10.67 -26.18
C ALA A 273 -8.32 -10.49 -27.70
N PRO A 274 -9.17 -11.08 -28.57
CA PRO A 274 -9.06 -10.90 -30.00
C PRO A 274 -9.10 -9.40 -30.29
N GLU A 275 -8.20 -8.93 -31.16
CA GLU A 275 -8.24 -7.53 -31.59
C GLU A 275 -9.66 -7.21 -32.09
N PRO A 276 -10.25 -6.08 -31.66
CA PRO A 276 -11.53 -5.62 -32.17
C PRO A 276 -11.35 -5.23 -33.64
N GLY A 277 -11.43 -6.22 -34.53
CA GLY A 277 -11.11 -6.08 -35.95
C GLY A 277 -11.25 -7.37 -36.75
N GLN A 278 -11.23 -8.55 -36.13
CA GLN A 278 -11.64 -9.78 -36.79
C GLN A 278 -13.12 -10.04 -36.52
N GLN A 279 -13.96 -9.31 -37.26
CA GLN A 279 -15.34 -9.71 -37.49
C GLN A 279 -15.30 -11.15 -38.04
N PRO A 280 -15.97 -12.12 -37.43
CA PRO A 280 -16.23 -13.40 -38.07
C PRO A 280 -16.88 -13.08 -39.42
N GLN A 281 -16.31 -13.57 -40.52
CA GLN A 281 -17.04 -13.60 -41.77
C GLN A 281 -18.22 -14.53 -41.52
N ASP A 282 -19.39 -13.90 -41.39
CA ASP A 282 -20.68 -14.51 -41.18
C ASP A 282 -21.11 -15.12 -42.52
N ASP A 283 -20.63 -16.33 -42.78
CA ASP A 283 -21.16 -17.20 -43.82
C ASP A 283 -22.18 -18.13 -43.14
N SER A 284 -23.38 -17.61 -42.89
CA SER A 284 -24.53 -18.43 -42.48
C SER A 284 -25.81 -17.96 -43.16
N ASP A 285 -25.99 -18.39 -44.40
CA ASP A 285 -27.34 -18.75 -44.88
C ASP A 285 -27.72 -20.03 -44.13
N GLU A 286 -28.67 -19.98 -43.19
CA GLU A 286 -29.51 -21.15 -42.88
C GLU A 286 -30.72 -20.74 -42.01
N ASP A 287 -31.86 -20.72 -42.69
CA ASP A 287 -33.20 -20.63 -42.14
C ASP A 287 -33.44 -21.75 -41.11
N SER A 288 -33.88 -21.40 -39.90
CA SER A 288 -34.67 -22.32 -39.09
C SER A 288 -35.63 -21.54 -38.22
N ASP A 289 -36.86 -21.56 -38.71
CA ASP A 289 -38.09 -21.23 -38.02
C ASP A 289 -38.21 -21.97 -36.67
N ASN A 290 -39.09 -21.41 -35.82
CA ASN A 290 -39.97 -22.15 -34.90
C ASN A 290 -39.32 -22.68 -33.59
N ASP A 291 -39.88 -22.57 -32.38
CA ASP A 291 -41.27 -22.49 -31.94
C ASP A 291 -41.41 -21.74 -30.59
N ASP A 292 -42.59 -21.14 -30.42
CA ASP A 292 -43.17 -20.65 -29.17
C ASP A 292 -43.15 -21.70 -28.04
N LEU A 293 -42.68 -21.32 -26.86
CA LEU A 293 -43.14 -21.92 -25.59
C LEU A 293 -43.20 -20.86 -24.50
N ASP A 294 -44.43 -20.41 -24.26
CA ASP A 294 -44.90 -19.74 -23.06
C ASP A 294 -44.66 -20.64 -21.83
N GLY A 295 -44.06 -20.09 -20.79
CA GLY A 295 -43.76 -20.77 -19.53
C GLY A 295 -43.80 -19.78 -18.38
N ASP A 296 -45.02 -19.50 -17.93
CA ASP A 296 -45.36 -18.69 -16.77
C ASP A 296 -45.20 -19.55 -15.50
N ASP A 297 -44.22 -19.21 -14.66
CA ASP A 297 -44.00 -19.86 -13.38
C ASP A 297 -43.71 -18.80 -12.32
N ASP A 298 -44.81 -18.31 -11.72
CA ASP A 298 -44.87 -17.50 -10.51
C ASP A 298 -44.08 -18.16 -9.36
N PHE A 299 -43.16 -17.43 -8.75
CA PHE A 299 -42.55 -17.81 -7.47
C PHE A 299 -42.60 -16.65 -6.49
N ASP A 300 -43.77 -16.49 -5.88
CA ASP A 300 -43.97 -15.73 -4.65
C ASP A 300 -43.40 -16.57 -3.50
N GLY A 301 -42.19 -16.22 -3.05
CA GLY A 301 -41.49 -16.89 -1.96
C GLY A 301 -41.28 -15.95 -0.78
N ASP A 302 -42.31 -15.90 0.05
CA ASP A 302 -42.38 -15.64 1.50
C ASP A 302 -41.14 -15.11 2.23
N ASP A 303 -41.34 -13.92 2.83
CA ASP A 303 -41.16 -13.58 4.24
C ASP A 303 -40.42 -14.59 5.12
N ASP A 304 -39.32 -14.14 5.75
CA ASP A 304 -38.94 -14.56 7.11
C ASP A 304 -38.17 -13.41 7.79
N ASP A 305 -38.89 -12.67 8.61
CA ASP A 305 -38.40 -11.76 9.63
C ASP A 305 -37.42 -12.47 10.58
N MET A 306 -36.19 -11.97 10.69
CA MET A 306 -35.30 -12.26 11.82
C MET A 306 -34.89 -10.95 12.50
N GLU A 307 -35.78 -10.47 13.37
CA GLU A 307 -35.44 -9.54 14.45
C GLU A 307 -34.72 -10.33 15.56
N ASP A 308 -33.41 -10.52 15.44
CA ASP A 308 -32.57 -10.98 16.56
C ASP A 308 -31.95 -9.77 17.27
N ASP A 309 -32.75 -9.21 18.18
CA ASP A 309 -32.45 -9.08 19.61
C ASP A 309 -30.96 -9.23 20.01
N TRP A 310 -30.25 -8.11 20.10
CA TRP A 310 -28.96 -8.01 20.80
C TRP A 310 -29.14 -7.12 22.02
N GLU A 311 -29.84 -7.65 23.03
CA GLU A 311 -29.80 -7.13 24.39
C GLU A 311 -28.44 -7.39 25.05
N ASP A 312 -27.98 -6.38 25.79
CA ASP A 312 -27.21 -6.43 27.02
C ASP A 312 -26.13 -7.50 27.19
N PHE A 313 -24.88 -7.05 27.11
CA PHE A 313 -23.82 -7.56 27.98
C PHE A 313 -23.18 -6.38 28.70
N ASP A 314 -23.86 -5.94 29.76
CA ASP A 314 -23.24 -5.36 30.95
C ASP A 314 -22.74 -6.54 31.80
N ASP A 315 -21.43 -6.73 31.89
CA ASP A 315 -20.76 -7.51 32.95
C ASP A 315 -19.46 -6.73 33.26
N GLU A 316 -19.51 -5.87 34.27
CA GLU A 316 -19.15 -6.15 35.67
C GLU A 316 -17.64 -6.35 35.86
N ASP A 317 -17.04 -5.31 36.45
CA ASP A 317 -16.10 -5.36 37.57
C ASP A 317 -15.34 -6.67 37.81
N ASP A 318 -14.01 -6.63 37.67
CA ASP A 318 -13.13 -7.40 38.55
C ASP A 318 -11.97 -6.51 38.99
N GLU A 319 -12.07 -6.16 40.27
CA GLU A 319 -11.08 -5.52 41.12
C GLU A 319 -9.89 -6.46 41.39
N ASP A 320 -8.76 -5.84 41.70
CA ASP A 320 -7.71 -6.29 42.62
C ASP A 320 -7.13 -7.72 42.48
N ASP A 321 -5.84 -7.80 42.17
CA ASP A 321 -4.94 -8.60 43.01
C ASP A 321 -3.48 -8.10 42.88
N ASP A 322 -3.03 -7.50 43.97
CA ASP A 322 -1.63 -7.33 44.33
C ASP A 322 -1.00 -8.72 44.55
N ASP A 323 0.12 -9.04 43.88
CA ASP A 323 1.02 -10.06 44.41
C ASP A 323 2.50 -9.71 44.21
N GLU A 324 3.12 -9.38 45.35
CA GLU A 324 4.55 -9.20 45.54
C GLU A 324 5.25 -10.57 45.64
N GLY A 325 5.82 -11.05 44.52
CA GLY A 325 6.60 -12.29 44.48
C GLY A 325 8.10 -12.07 44.28
N SER A 326 8.84 -11.93 45.38
CA SER A 326 10.32 -11.93 45.40
C SER A 326 10.88 -13.36 45.42
N GLY A 327 11.83 -13.66 44.53
CA GLY A 327 12.65 -14.89 44.51
C GLY A 327 13.02 -15.28 43.07
N GLY A 328 14.28 -15.48 42.65
CA GLY A 328 15.44 -16.05 43.32
C GLY A 328 15.77 -17.39 42.65
N GLY A 329 16.88 -17.48 41.90
CA GLY A 329 17.46 -18.72 41.34
C GLY A 329 17.22 -18.90 39.83
N GLU A 330 18.21 -18.73 38.94
CA GLU A 330 19.41 -19.54 38.67
C GLU A 330 19.16 -20.72 37.69
N ALA A 331 20.05 -20.80 36.70
CA ALA A 331 20.38 -21.93 35.80
C ALA A 331 19.50 -22.26 34.57
N ALA A 332 20.06 -21.85 33.41
CA ALA A 332 20.40 -22.70 32.26
C ALA A 332 19.34 -23.63 31.63
N ALA A 333 18.92 -23.31 30.40
CA ALA A 333 18.97 -24.25 29.28
C ALA A 333 18.87 -23.50 27.95
N ALA A 334 19.80 -23.80 27.05
CA ALA A 334 19.86 -23.29 25.70
C ALA A 334 18.80 -23.97 24.81
N SER A 335 18.08 -23.17 24.02
CA SER A 335 17.63 -23.61 22.69
C SER A 335 17.64 -22.41 21.74
N ALA A 336 18.68 -22.34 20.93
CA ALA A 336 18.82 -21.35 19.87
C ALA A 336 17.91 -21.74 18.69
N SER A 337 16.87 -20.96 18.44
CA SER A 337 16.24 -20.88 17.12
C SER A 337 16.89 -19.74 16.35
N ALA A 338 17.80 -20.08 15.44
CA ALA A 338 18.49 -19.14 14.59
C ALA A 338 17.54 -18.57 13.52
N SER A 339 16.99 -17.38 13.76
CA SER A 339 16.45 -16.54 12.69
C SER A 339 17.62 -15.82 12.03
N ALA A 340 17.97 -16.23 10.82
CA ALA A 340 19.00 -15.60 10.00
C ALA A 340 18.51 -14.22 9.52
N SER A 341 18.90 -13.16 10.25
CA SER A 341 18.80 -11.79 9.75
C SER A 341 19.95 -11.56 8.76
N ALA A 342 19.63 -11.55 7.47
CA ALA A 342 20.57 -11.13 6.43
C ALA A 342 20.82 -9.62 6.53
N SER A 343 21.93 -9.25 7.16
CA SER A 343 22.42 -7.87 7.17
C SER A 343 23.12 -7.56 5.85
N VAL A 344 22.44 -6.81 4.97
CA VAL A 344 23.06 -6.24 3.76
C VAL A 344 23.83 -4.99 4.15
N SER A 345 25.16 -5.07 4.11
CA SER A 345 26.07 -3.94 4.23
C SER A 345 26.16 -3.20 2.90
N TRP A 346 25.84 -1.91 2.88
CA TRP A 346 26.03 -1.04 1.72
C TRP A 346 27.18 -0.08 2.01
N ALA A 347 28.21 -0.14 1.17
CA ALA A 347 29.24 0.88 1.05
C ALA A 347 28.83 1.83 -0.07
N ALA A 348 28.72 3.12 0.24
CA ALA A 348 28.62 4.16 -0.77
C ALA A 348 29.99 4.31 -1.47
N SER A 349 29.99 4.37 -2.81
CA SER A 349 31.10 4.90 -3.60
C SER A 349 30.81 6.34 -3.98
#